data_AF-A0A2A6B7P5-F1
#
_entry.id   AF-A0A2A6B7P5-F1
#
_cell.length_a   1.000
_cell.length_b   1.000
_cell.length_c   1.000
_cell.angle_alpha   90.00
_cell.angle_beta   90.00
_cell.angle_gamma   90.00
#
_symmetry.space_group_name_H-M   'P 1'
#
loop_
_entity.id
_entity.type
_entity.pdbx_description
1 polymer ?
#
loop_
_entity_poly.entity_id
_entity_poly.type
_entity_poly.pdbx_seq_one_letter_code
_entity_poly.pdbx_strand_id
1 'polypeptide(L)'
;MSALFAALLLIGIIGGVESVTCTGCKCCAQPLITKTLTGNGAHAFFSDTTDTTTGACAVRKLVCKGPMANIEINNKNGVVGDTIEVTCNAAGTAWTYAGTVITKLECASF
;
A
#
# COMPACT_ATOMS: atom_id res chain seq x y z
N MET A 1 52.98 26.91 14.58
CA MET A 1 53.13 25.69 13.77
C MET A 1 53.79 24.68 14.71
N SER A 2 53.18 23.63 15.25
CA SER A 2 52.20 22.69 14.72
C SER A 2 51.46 22.08 15.92
N ALA A 3 50.14 21.96 15.84
CA ALA A 3 49.32 21.29 16.85
C ALA A 3 49.32 19.78 16.57
N LEU A 4 49.79 18.97 17.52
CA LEU A 4 49.47 17.54 17.55
C LEU A 4 48.06 17.41 18.15
N PHE A 5 47.07 17.15 17.30
CA PHE A 5 45.72 16.74 17.71
C PHE A 5 45.35 15.47 16.95
N ALA A 6 44.44 14.70 17.57
CA ALA A 6 43.73 13.53 17.07
C ALA A 6 44.44 12.18 17.28
N ALA A 7 44.37 11.70 18.53
CA ALA A 7 44.26 10.28 18.77
C ALA A 7 42.90 9.78 18.23
N LEU A 8 43.00 8.78 17.38
CA LEU A 8 41.96 8.05 16.70
C LEU A 8 41.02 7.38 17.72
N LEU A 9 39.75 7.78 17.75
CA LEU A 9 38.66 6.93 18.25
C LEU A 9 37.62 6.80 17.14
N LEU A 10 37.90 5.89 16.20
CA LEU A 10 36.93 5.36 15.26
C LEU A 10 35.90 4.53 16.05
N ILE A 11 34.92 5.18 16.65
CA ILE A 11 33.68 4.49 17.00
C ILE A 11 32.93 4.31 15.69
N GLY A 12 33.11 3.13 15.09
CA GLY A 12 32.20 2.63 14.07
C GLY A 12 30.82 2.49 14.68
N ILE A 13 29.98 3.53 14.54
CA ILE A 13 28.53 3.38 14.66
C ILE A 13 28.05 2.66 13.41
N ILE A 14 28.19 1.33 13.43
CA ILE A 14 27.30 0.46 12.66
C ILE A 14 25.95 0.58 13.37
N GLY A 15 25.26 1.69 13.11
CA GLY A 15 23.85 1.81 13.43
C GLY A 15 23.16 0.75 12.59
N GLY A 16 22.89 -0.41 13.21
CA GLY A 16 21.98 -1.38 12.64
C GLY A 16 20.74 -0.61 12.21
N VAL A 17 20.41 -0.69 10.93
CA VAL A 17 19.04 -0.44 10.52
C VAL A 17 18.22 -1.53 11.18
N GLU A 18 17.84 -1.33 12.44
CA GLU A 18 16.64 -1.95 12.95
C GLU A 18 15.55 -1.46 12.03
N SER A 19 15.24 -2.25 10.99
CA SER A 19 14.03 -2.10 10.24
C SER A 19 12.94 -2.27 11.30
N VAL A 20 12.43 -1.16 11.83
CA VAL A 20 11.26 -1.15 12.69
C VAL A 20 10.17 -1.77 11.81
N THR A 21 9.93 -3.06 11.99
CA THR A 21 8.89 -3.76 11.27
C THR A 21 7.60 -3.11 11.72
N CYS A 22 6.99 -2.32 10.84
CA CYS A 22 5.70 -1.72 11.13
C CYS A 22 4.71 -2.88 11.29
N THR A 23 4.22 -3.09 12.51
CA THR A 23 3.24 -4.12 12.84
C THR A 23 1.94 -3.48 13.30
N GLY A 24 0.80 -4.08 12.94
CA GLY A 24 -0.52 -3.60 13.34
C GLY A 24 -1.32 -3.01 12.18
N CYS A 25 -2.60 -2.74 12.40
CA CYS A 25 -3.50 -2.37 11.31
C CYS A 25 -3.30 -0.98 10.71
N LYS A 26 -2.26 -0.25 11.13
CA LYS A 26 -1.81 1.00 10.49
C LYS A 26 -0.64 0.79 9.52
N CYS A 27 -0.17 -0.44 9.36
CA CYS A 27 1.09 -0.77 8.73
C CYS A 27 1.00 -1.54 7.40
N CYS A 28 -0.21 -1.78 6.86
CA CYS A 28 -0.31 -2.47 5.59
C CYS A 28 0.41 -1.70 4.48
N ALA A 29 1.32 -2.38 3.80
CA ALA A 29 2.01 -1.83 2.66
C ALA A 29 1.09 -1.81 1.43
N GLN A 30 1.15 -0.74 0.63
CA GLN A 30 0.39 -0.69 -0.63
C GLN A 30 0.69 -1.85 -1.60
N PRO A 31 1.95 -2.34 -1.73
CA PRO A 31 2.26 -3.47 -2.62
C PRO A 31 1.62 -4.82 -2.25
N LEU A 32 0.96 -4.93 -1.09
CA LEU A 32 0.17 -6.12 -0.74
C LEU A 32 -1.04 -6.34 -1.68
N ILE A 33 -1.46 -5.29 -2.41
CA ILE A 33 -2.38 -5.41 -3.55
C ILE A 33 -1.57 -5.16 -4.82
N THR A 34 -1.56 -6.15 -5.71
CA THR A 34 -1.08 -5.98 -7.09
C THR A 34 -2.12 -5.25 -7.92
N LYS A 35 -1.72 -4.21 -8.65
CA LYS A 35 -2.57 -3.59 -9.67
C LYS A 35 -2.27 -4.22 -11.03
N THR A 36 -3.26 -4.82 -11.67
CA THR A 36 -3.09 -5.43 -13.00
C THR A 36 -3.57 -4.49 -14.11
N LEU A 37 -3.07 -4.73 -15.33
CA LEU A 37 -3.40 -3.96 -16.54
C LEU A 37 -3.63 -4.90 -17.73
N THR A 38 -4.15 -6.08 -17.46
CA THR A 38 -4.20 -7.19 -18.44
C THR A 38 -5.60 -7.46 -18.96
N GLY A 39 -6.64 -7.02 -18.25
CA GLY A 39 -8.02 -7.09 -18.70
C GLY A 39 -8.31 -6.17 -19.88
N ASN A 40 -9.43 -6.45 -20.55
CA ASN A 40 -9.94 -5.55 -21.58
C ASN A 40 -10.31 -4.20 -20.94
N GLY A 41 -10.01 -3.09 -21.62
CA GLY A 41 -10.26 -1.75 -21.07
C GLY A 41 -9.46 -1.41 -19.82
N ALA A 42 -8.50 -2.25 -19.41
CA ALA A 42 -7.72 -2.01 -18.19
C ALA A 42 -6.78 -0.81 -18.34
N HIS A 43 -6.74 0.03 -17.31
CA HIS A 43 -5.88 1.20 -17.26
C HIS A 43 -5.49 1.55 -15.82
N ALA A 44 -4.61 2.54 -15.66
CA ALA A 44 -4.18 2.98 -14.35
C ALA A 44 -5.34 3.57 -13.53
N PHE A 45 -5.33 3.32 -12.22
CA PHE A 45 -6.21 4.01 -11.28
C PHE A 45 -5.95 5.51 -11.32
N PHE A 46 -7.02 6.31 -11.22
CA PHE A 46 -6.95 7.76 -11.13
C PHE A 46 -6.31 8.21 -9.81
N SER A 47 -6.65 7.55 -8.71
CA SER A 47 -6.01 7.80 -7.42
C SER A 47 -5.89 6.53 -6.58
N ASP A 48 -4.93 6.54 -5.67
CA ASP A 48 -4.68 5.51 -4.67
C ASP A 48 -4.03 6.15 -3.43
N THR A 49 -4.83 6.38 -2.40
CA THR A 49 -4.42 7.05 -1.17
C THR A 49 -4.60 6.15 0.03
N THR A 50 -3.71 6.28 1.01
CA THR A 50 -3.80 5.56 2.29
C THR A 50 -3.91 6.57 3.43
N ASP A 51 -4.97 6.47 4.21
CA ASP A 51 -5.18 7.21 5.45
C ASP A 51 -4.76 6.34 6.64
N THR A 52 -3.75 6.79 7.38
CA THR A 52 -3.27 6.15 8.61
C THR A 52 -3.63 6.94 9.86
N THR A 53 -4.27 8.11 9.77
CA THR A 53 -4.44 9.06 10.88
C THR A 53 -5.87 9.19 11.40
N THR A 54 -6.89 8.97 10.58
CA THR A 54 -8.27 9.39 10.92
C THR A 54 -9.10 8.30 11.62
N GLY A 55 -8.79 7.02 11.41
CA GLY A 55 -9.57 5.87 11.94
C GLY A 55 -8.80 4.92 12.86
N ALA A 56 -9.44 3.82 13.26
CA ALA A 56 -8.81 2.78 14.09
C ALA A 56 -7.73 1.98 13.33
N CYS A 57 -7.99 1.68 12.05
CA CYS A 57 -7.05 1.01 11.15
C CYS A 57 -6.77 1.89 9.92
N ALA A 58 -5.78 1.51 9.12
CA ALA A 58 -5.47 2.19 7.89
C ALA A 58 -6.55 1.86 6.86
N VAL A 59 -7.01 2.88 6.15
CA VAL A 59 -7.96 2.75 5.05
C VAL A 59 -7.26 3.20 3.79
N ARG A 60 -7.32 2.38 2.74
CA ARG A 60 -6.78 2.72 1.43
C ARG A 60 -7.92 2.87 0.45
N LYS A 61 -7.98 4.01 -0.21
CA LYS A 61 -9.00 4.37 -1.19
C LYS A 61 -8.40 4.36 -2.58
N LEU A 62 -8.99 3.58 -3.49
CA LEU A 62 -8.63 3.59 -4.89
C LEU A 62 -9.82 4.08 -5.72
N VAL A 63 -9.54 4.94 -6.70
CA VAL A 63 -10.54 5.51 -7.61
C VAL A 63 -10.17 5.15 -9.04
N CYS A 64 -11.10 4.53 -9.75
CA CYS A 64 -11.08 4.26 -11.17
C CYS A 64 -11.90 5.33 -11.89
N LYS A 65 -11.49 5.75 -13.09
CA LYS A 65 -12.21 6.76 -13.88
C LYS A 65 -12.28 6.38 -15.33
N GLY A 66 -13.38 6.74 -15.96
CA GLY A 66 -13.66 6.48 -17.36
C GLY A 66 -15.15 6.16 -17.55
N PRO A 67 -15.62 6.06 -18.80
CA PRO A 67 -16.98 5.64 -19.08
C PRO A 67 -17.19 4.20 -18.57
N MET A 68 -18.31 3.95 -17.88
CA MET A 68 -18.63 2.65 -17.27
C MET A 68 -17.49 2.06 -16.42
N ALA A 69 -16.74 2.92 -15.72
CA ALA A 69 -15.61 2.51 -14.91
C ALA A 69 -16.01 1.51 -13.83
N ASN A 70 -15.22 0.45 -13.70
CA ASN A 70 -15.40 -0.57 -12.67
C ASN A 70 -14.04 -1.08 -12.17
N ILE A 71 -14.06 -1.73 -11.02
CA ILE A 71 -12.86 -2.29 -10.39
C ILE A 71 -13.05 -3.79 -10.21
N GLU A 72 -12.22 -4.58 -10.88
CA GLU A 72 -12.19 -6.02 -10.72
C GLU A 72 -11.33 -6.44 -9.52
N ILE A 73 -11.87 -7.32 -8.69
CA ILE A 73 -11.23 -7.82 -7.48
C ILE A 73 -10.69 -9.24 -7.73
N ASN A 74 -9.43 -9.48 -7.36
CA ASN A 74 -8.81 -10.80 -7.31
C ASN A 74 -9.03 -11.64 -8.60
N ASN A 75 -8.73 -11.07 -9.78
CA ASN A 75 -8.95 -11.70 -11.09
C ASN A 75 -10.42 -12.09 -11.37
N LYS A 76 -11.35 -11.13 -11.23
CA LYS A 76 -12.80 -11.29 -11.51
C LYS A 76 -13.58 -12.11 -10.48
N ASN A 77 -13.05 -12.29 -9.27
CA ASN A 77 -13.81 -12.87 -8.15
C ASN A 77 -14.84 -11.89 -7.56
N GLY A 78 -14.86 -10.64 -8.04
CA GLY A 78 -15.87 -9.64 -7.76
C GLY A 78 -15.66 -8.42 -8.65
N VAL A 79 -16.70 -7.60 -8.80
CA VAL A 79 -16.64 -6.30 -9.47
C VAL A 79 -17.34 -5.30 -8.57
N VAL A 80 -16.73 -4.13 -8.39
CA VAL A 80 -17.34 -2.99 -7.69
C VAL A 80 -17.38 -1.78 -8.62
N GLY A 81 -18.02 -0.71 -8.16
CA GLY A 81 -18.10 0.55 -8.91
C GLY A 81 -16.75 1.25 -9.08
N ASP A 82 -16.79 2.55 -9.34
CA ASP A 82 -15.60 3.35 -9.67
C ASP A 82 -14.66 3.61 -8.46
N THR A 83 -15.06 3.21 -7.26
CA THR A 83 -14.32 3.48 -6.02
C THR A 83 -14.36 2.26 -5.10
N ILE A 84 -13.22 1.93 -4.49
CA ILE A 84 -13.12 0.92 -3.43
C ILE A 84 -12.31 1.47 -2.25
N GLU A 85 -12.79 1.18 -1.04
CA GLU A 85 -12.08 1.45 0.21
C GLU A 85 -11.78 0.13 0.91
N VAL A 86 -10.49 -0.20 1.01
CA VAL A 86 -10.02 -1.42 1.67
C VAL A 86 -9.44 -1.07 3.03
N THR A 87 -9.67 -1.93 4.03
CA THR A 87 -9.17 -1.73 5.39
C THR A 87 -8.02 -2.69 5.68
N CYS A 88 -6.95 -2.17 6.28
CA CYS A 88 -5.83 -2.98 6.72
C CYS A 88 -6.24 -3.90 7.88
N ASN A 89 -5.86 -5.17 7.82
CA ASN A 89 -6.17 -6.14 8.87
C ASN A 89 -5.39 -5.87 10.17
N ALA A 90 -5.82 -6.47 11.28
CA ALA A 90 -5.21 -6.33 12.60
C ALA A 90 -3.67 -6.54 12.60
N ALA A 91 -3.20 -7.50 11.79
CA ALA A 91 -1.78 -7.86 11.72
C ALA A 91 -0.91 -6.89 10.89
N GLY A 92 -1.50 -6.03 10.05
CA GLY A 92 -0.72 -5.19 9.13
C GLY A 92 -0.22 -5.92 7.88
N THR A 93 -0.80 -7.08 7.56
CA THR A 93 -0.30 -7.99 6.52
C THR A 93 -1.23 -8.16 5.33
N ALA A 94 -2.46 -7.64 5.39
CA ALA A 94 -3.43 -7.76 4.31
C ALA A 94 -4.42 -6.59 4.27
N TRP A 95 -4.81 -6.20 3.05
CA TRP A 95 -5.94 -5.33 2.81
C TRP A 95 -7.21 -6.15 2.66
N THR A 96 -8.31 -5.69 3.22
CA THR A 96 -9.59 -6.41 3.24
C THR A 96 -10.74 -5.54 2.77
N TYR A 97 -11.70 -6.16 2.08
CA TYR A 97 -12.96 -5.55 1.67
C TYR A 97 -14.08 -6.57 1.83
N ALA A 98 -15.17 -6.21 2.51
CA ALA A 98 -16.31 -7.10 2.78
C ALA A 98 -15.88 -8.48 3.34
N GLY A 99 -14.91 -8.51 4.25
CA GLY A 99 -14.38 -9.75 4.86
C GLY A 99 -13.43 -10.57 3.97
N THR A 100 -13.19 -10.15 2.73
CA THR A 100 -12.29 -10.84 1.78
C THR A 100 -10.93 -10.17 1.74
N VAL A 101 -9.85 -10.96 1.71
CA VAL A 101 -8.49 -10.46 1.48
C VAL A 101 -8.33 -10.05 0.01
N ILE A 102 -7.87 -8.83 -0.21
CA ILE A 102 -7.65 -8.27 -1.54
C ILE A 102 -6.16 -8.37 -1.84
N THR A 103 -5.83 -9.11 -2.89
CA THR A 103 -4.46 -9.33 -3.36
C THR A 103 -4.24 -8.75 -4.75
N LYS A 104 -5.33 -8.54 -5.52
CA LYS A 104 -5.29 -7.91 -6.83
C LYS A 104 -6.47 -6.99 -7.05
N LEU A 105 -6.21 -5.87 -7.71
CA LEU A 105 -7.22 -4.96 -8.24
C LEU A 105 -6.88 -4.60 -9.68
N GLU A 106 -7.89 -4.51 -10.53
CA GLU A 106 -7.80 -3.94 -11.88
C GLU A 106 -8.80 -2.78 -11.98
N CYS A 107 -8.48 -1.78 -12.78
CA CYS A 107 -9.39 -0.67 -13.08
C CYS A 107 -9.63 -0.72 -14.58
N ALA A 108 -10.89 -0.79 -14.98
CA ALA A 108 -11.29 -0.86 -16.38
C ALA A 108 -12.39 0.14 -16.70
N SER A 109 -12.40 0.65 -17.93
CA SER A 109 -13.45 1.50 -18.49
C SER A 109 -13.66 1.20 -19.98
N PHE A 110 -14.87 1.48 -20.48
CA PHE A 110 -15.33 1.08 -21.81
C PHE A 110 -16.23 2.13 -22.45
#